data_AF-A0A536GCE3-F1
#
_entry.id   AF-A0A536GCE3-F1
#
_cell.length_a   1.000
_cell.length_b   1.000
_cell.length_c   1.000
_cell.angle_alpha   90.00
_cell.angle_beta   90.00
_cell.angle_gamma   90.00
#
_symmetry.space_group_name_H-M   'P 1'
#
loop_
_entity.id
_entity.type
_entity.pdbx_description
1 polymer ?
#
loop_
_entity_poly.entity_id
_entity_poly.type
_entity_poly.pdbx_seq_one_letter_code
_entity_poly.pdbx_strand_id
1 'polypeptide(L)'
;MLRRFLGLDRGQPDPRLPSGDTAAPLPDSAAETATARRIVARLEALPPEEARYLACFAYVMSRAANADFDISDDETRLMERFAVEQGGLDEAQAVLVVEMAKLQARTQGGTEDFVVTREFRAISTPEQRRALVRCCFAVEAVDGSISAEEASVVNEIARELDLERDEVNRIRDEFHDQLSAVQALRRAGGRATP
;
A
#
# COMPACT_ATOMS: atom_id res chain seq x y z
N MET A 1 26.01 20.99 19.49
CA MET A 1 24.81 21.80 19.15
C MET A 1 23.61 20.94 18.74
N LEU A 2 23.80 19.83 18.02
CA LEU A 2 22.70 18.95 17.57
C LEU A 2 21.84 18.36 18.71
N ARG A 3 22.45 17.95 19.83
CA ARG A 3 21.72 17.40 21.00
C ARG A 3 20.75 18.37 21.66
N ARG A 4 21.17 19.64 21.80
CA ARG A 4 20.34 20.72 22.34
C ARG A 4 19.19 21.09 21.41
N PHE A 5 19.42 20.99 20.10
CA PHE A 5 18.41 21.22 19.06
C PHE A 5 17.36 20.09 19.01
N LEU A 6 17.77 18.84 19.24
CA LEU A 6 16.89 17.66 19.29
C LEU A 6 16.20 17.44 20.65
N GLY A 7 16.37 18.33 21.61
CA GLY A 7 15.75 18.19 22.95
C GLY A 7 16.25 16.97 23.75
N LEU A 8 17.39 16.38 23.36
CA LEU A 8 17.99 15.20 24.01
C LEU A 8 18.80 15.56 25.27
N ASP A 9 18.97 16.86 25.54
CA ASP A 9 19.55 17.37 26.80
C ASP A 9 18.49 17.54 27.91
N ARG A 10 17.28 16.98 27.74
CA ARG A 10 16.28 16.93 28.81
C ARG A 10 16.79 16.02 29.93
N GLY A 11 17.39 16.63 30.95
CA GLY A 11 17.81 15.96 32.19
C GLY A 11 16.64 15.41 33.02
N GLN A 12 15.41 15.52 32.53
CA GLN A 12 14.23 14.95 33.17
C GLN A 12 13.39 14.21 32.11
N PRO A 13 13.02 12.94 32.36
CA PRO A 13 12.18 12.17 31.45
C PRO A 13 10.85 12.89 31.19
N ASP A 14 10.28 12.69 29.99
CA ASP A 14 9.03 13.34 29.57
C ASP A 14 7.93 13.03 30.60
N PRO A 15 7.28 14.04 31.20
CA PRO A 15 6.30 13.85 32.28
C PRO A 15 5.02 13.13 31.82
N ARG A 16 4.82 12.93 30.52
CA ARG A 16 3.73 12.10 29.97
C ARG A 16 4.09 10.62 29.92
N LEU A 17 5.36 10.26 30.09
CA LEU A 17 5.82 8.87 30.10
C LEU A 17 5.74 8.32 31.52
N PRO A 18 5.21 7.10 31.71
CA PRO A 18 5.18 6.46 33.01
C PRO A 18 6.62 6.29 33.53
N SER A 19 6.88 6.78 34.74
CA SER A 19 8.18 6.71 35.41
C SER A 19 8.11 5.74 36.58
N GLY A 20 8.78 4.59 36.47
CA GLY A 20 9.06 3.65 37.58
C GLY A 20 7.92 2.70 38.00
N ASP A 21 8.29 1.42 38.23
CA ASP A 21 7.67 0.23 38.87
C ASP A 21 6.15 -0.05 38.83
N THR A 22 5.32 0.89 38.40
CA THR A 22 3.87 0.72 38.19
C THR A 22 3.51 0.55 36.72
N ALA A 23 4.48 0.70 35.82
CA ALA A 23 4.33 0.19 34.47
C ALA A 23 4.39 -1.34 34.56
N ALA A 24 3.31 -2.02 34.18
CA ALA A 24 3.41 -3.45 33.82
C ALA A 24 4.67 -3.61 32.96
N PRO A 25 5.53 -4.63 33.21
CA PRO A 25 6.71 -4.84 32.39
C PRO A 25 6.27 -4.77 30.94
N LEU A 26 6.81 -3.80 30.19
CA LEU A 26 6.58 -3.80 28.75
C LEU A 26 6.99 -5.20 28.27
N PRO A 27 6.20 -5.85 27.40
CA PRO A 27 6.62 -7.10 26.79
C PRO A 27 8.05 -6.91 26.29
N ASP A 28 8.90 -7.94 26.40
CA ASP A 28 10.36 -7.81 26.30
C ASP A 28 10.77 -7.07 25.01
N SER A 29 10.84 -5.74 25.14
CA SER A 29 10.92 -4.83 23.99
C SER A 29 12.26 -4.98 23.30
N ALA A 30 13.25 -5.53 24.00
CA ALA A 30 14.52 -5.95 23.42
C ALA A 30 14.33 -7.13 22.44
N ALA A 31 13.50 -8.12 22.77
CA ALA A 31 13.20 -9.26 21.91
C ALA A 31 12.31 -8.88 20.71
N GLU A 32 11.32 -8.01 20.92
CA GLU A 32 10.48 -7.46 19.85
C GLU A 32 11.31 -6.62 18.86
N THR A 33 12.15 -5.71 19.37
CA THR A 33 13.06 -4.92 18.52
C THR A 33 14.12 -5.78 17.85
N ALA A 34 14.58 -6.87 18.47
CA ALA A 34 15.47 -7.84 17.82
C ALA A 34 14.79 -8.56 16.65
N THR A 35 13.48 -8.83 16.75
CA THR A 35 12.71 -9.42 15.65
C THR A 35 12.54 -8.46 14.49
N ALA A 36 12.14 -7.21 14.76
CA ALA A 36 12.06 -6.18 13.72
C ALA A 36 13.40 -5.97 13.00
N ARG A 37 14.52 -5.89 13.74
CA ARG A 37 15.87 -5.76 13.16
C ARG A 37 16.24 -6.95 12.27
N ARG A 38 15.84 -8.18 12.64
CA ARG A 38 16.09 -9.38 11.81
C ARG A 38 15.30 -9.35 10.51
N ILE A 39 14.06 -8.88 10.53
CA ILE A 39 13.23 -8.74 9.32
C ILE A 39 13.85 -7.68 8.39
N VAL A 40 14.21 -6.51 8.94
CA VAL A 40 14.90 -5.45 8.20
C VAL A 40 16.20 -5.96 7.58
N ALA A 41 17.04 -6.66 8.34
CA ALA A 41 18.29 -7.22 7.81
C ALA A 41 18.06 -8.22 6.65
N ARG A 42 16.96 -8.98 6.67
CA ARG A 42 16.59 -9.87 5.57
C ARG A 42 16.09 -9.11 4.35
N LEU A 43 15.36 -8.01 4.54
CA LEU A 43 14.97 -7.11 3.45
C LEU A 43 16.19 -6.41 2.83
N GLU A 44 17.14 -5.94 3.65
CA GLU A 44 18.41 -5.34 3.20
C GLU A 44 19.30 -6.34 2.44
N ALA A 45 19.15 -7.64 2.71
CA ALA A 45 19.87 -8.71 2.03
C ALA A 45 19.25 -9.11 0.69
N LEU A 46 18.08 -8.57 0.31
CA LEU A 46 17.48 -8.84 -0.99
C LEU A 46 18.36 -8.30 -2.13
N PRO A 47 18.43 -9.01 -3.27
CA PRO A 47 19.03 -8.46 -4.48
C PRO A 47 18.43 -7.08 -4.81
N PRO A 48 19.24 -6.08 -5.23
CA PRO A 48 18.75 -4.72 -5.46
C PRO A 48 17.60 -4.63 -6.48
N GLU A 49 17.58 -5.53 -7.46
CA GLU A 49 16.52 -5.62 -8.47
C GLU A 49 15.20 -6.13 -7.89
N GLU A 50 15.25 -7.15 -7.03
CA GLU A 50 14.08 -7.69 -6.32
C GLU A 50 13.54 -6.67 -5.32
N ALA A 51 14.42 -6.03 -4.54
CA ALA A 51 14.03 -4.98 -3.61
C ALA A 51 13.34 -3.81 -4.33
N ARG A 52 13.85 -3.42 -5.51
CA ARG A 52 13.23 -2.36 -6.32
C ARG A 52 11.88 -2.78 -6.88
N TYR A 53 11.77 -4.00 -7.42
CA TYR A 53 10.52 -4.55 -7.90
C TYR A 53 9.45 -4.52 -6.80
N LEU A 54 9.80 -5.02 -5.61
CA LEU A 54 8.90 -5.08 -4.45
C LEU A 54 8.47 -3.71 -3.95
N ALA A 55 9.41 -2.76 -3.85
CA ALA A 55 9.10 -1.40 -3.44
C ALA A 55 8.11 -0.74 -4.41
N CYS A 56 8.35 -0.87 -5.72
CA CYS A 56 7.45 -0.32 -6.73
C CYS A 56 6.09 -1.04 -6.73
N PHE A 57 6.08 -2.36 -6.62
CA PHE A 57 4.85 -3.18 -6.56
C PHE A 57 3.97 -2.77 -5.37
N ALA A 58 4.54 -2.71 -4.17
CA ALA A 58 3.82 -2.33 -2.96
C ALA A 58 3.35 -0.86 -2.99
N TYR A 59 4.19 0.05 -3.52
CA TYR A 59 3.82 1.45 -3.68
C TYR A 59 2.61 1.61 -4.60
N VAL A 60 2.60 0.97 -5.77
CA VAL A 60 1.49 1.09 -6.73
C VAL A 60 0.19 0.51 -6.18
N MET A 61 0.24 -0.61 -5.44
CA MET A 61 -0.94 -1.10 -4.71
C MET A 61 -1.42 -0.08 -3.67
N SER A 62 -0.50 0.54 -2.94
CA SER A 62 -0.83 1.55 -1.91
C SER A 62 -1.42 2.81 -2.52
N ARG A 63 -0.93 3.23 -3.70
CA ARG A 63 -1.51 4.34 -4.48
C ARG A 63 -2.95 4.06 -4.87
N ALA A 64 -3.24 2.84 -5.33
CA ALA A 64 -4.60 2.42 -5.66
C ALA A 64 -5.49 2.49 -4.42
N ALA A 65 -5.10 1.76 -3.36
CA ALA A 65 -5.87 1.69 -2.12
C ALA A 65 -6.13 3.07 -1.49
N ASN A 66 -5.21 4.02 -1.65
CA ASN A 66 -5.34 5.38 -1.10
C ASN A 66 -6.13 6.33 -2.02
N ALA A 67 -6.85 5.82 -3.04
CA ALA A 67 -7.56 6.65 -4.02
C ALA A 67 -8.61 7.57 -3.38
N ASP A 68 -9.24 7.13 -2.30
CA ASP A 68 -10.23 7.88 -1.52
C ASP A 68 -9.65 8.53 -0.25
N PHE A 69 -8.33 8.44 -0.05
CA PHE A 69 -7.55 8.86 1.12
C PHE A 69 -7.77 8.06 2.41
N ASP A 70 -8.40 6.90 2.36
CA ASP A 70 -8.41 5.93 3.44
C ASP A 70 -7.77 4.62 2.97
N ILE A 71 -7.21 3.83 3.88
CA ILE A 71 -6.80 2.45 3.57
C ILE A 71 -7.19 1.61 4.75
N SER A 72 -8.17 0.73 4.53
CA SER A 72 -8.73 -0.16 5.53
C SER A 72 -7.78 -1.29 5.89
N ASP A 73 -8.07 -1.94 7.02
CA ASP A 73 -7.32 -3.11 7.47
C ASP A 73 -7.50 -4.31 6.53
N ASP A 74 -8.67 -4.45 5.87
CA ASP A 74 -8.93 -5.56 4.94
C ASP A 74 -8.17 -5.39 3.62
N GLU A 75 -8.11 -4.16 3.10
CA GLU A 75 -7.26 -3.80 1.96
C GLU A 75 -5.79 -4.04 2.29
N THR A 76 -5.35 -3.59 3.47
CA THR A 76 -3.98 -3.83 3.95
C THR A 76 -3.65 -5.32 3.97
N ARG A 77 -4.51 -6.14 4.57
CA ARG A 77 -4.34 -7.60 4.61
C ARG A 77 -4.29 -8.23 3.22
N LEU A 78 -5.06 -7.70 2.26
CA LEU A 78 -5.05 -8.20 0.90
C LEU A 78 -3.75 -7.82 0.17
N MET A 79 -3.26 -6.59 0.35
CA MET A 79 -1.97 -6.14 -0.17
C MET A 79 -0.81 -6.98 0.38
N GLU A 80 -0.83 -7.32 1.66
CA GLU A 80 0.16 -8.22 2.29
C GLU A 80 0.15 -9.60 1.64
N ARG A 81 -1.04 -10.18 1.42
CA ARG A 81 -1.16 -11.47 0.69
C ARG A 81 -0.60 -11.39 -0.72
N PHE A 82 -0.88 -10.31 -1.45
CA PHE A 82 -0.31 -10.12 -2.79
C PHE A 82 1.20 -9.93 -2.77
N ALA A 83 1.76 -9.23 -1.77
CA ALA A 83 3.21 -9.10 -1.61
C ALA A 83 3.89 -10.45 -1.34
N VAL A 84 3.21 -11.38 -0.66
CA VAL A 84 3.67 -12.77 -0.51
C VAL A 84 3.54 -13.54 -1.84
N GLU A 85 2.34 -13.59 -2.42
CA GLU A 85 2.03 -14.45 -3.57
C GLU A 85 2.71 -13.99 -4.87
N GLN A 86 2.74 -12.68 -5.11
CA GLN A 86 3.26 -12.09 -6.35
C GLN A 86 4.66 -11.48 -6.19
N GLY A 87 5.04 -11.13 -4.96
CA GLY A 87 6.35 -10.58 -4.61
C GLY A 87 7.36 -11.61 -4.09
N GLY A 88 6.89 -12.78 -3.64
CA GLY A 88 7.78 -13.81 -3.09
C GLY A 88 8.33 -13.47 -1.70
N LEU A 89 7.75 -12.49 -1.01
CA LEU A 89 8.10 -12.16 0.37
C LEU A 89 7.55 -13.20 1.35
N ASP A 90 8.20 -13.34 2.50
CA ASP A 90 7.51 -13.96 3.64
C ASP A 90 6.51 -13.00 4.29
N GLU A 91 5.61 -13.54 5.11
CA GLU A 91 4.53 -12.75 5.74
C GLU A 91 5.05 -11.56 6.54
N ALA A 92 6.15 -11.73 7.29
CA ALA A 92 6.70 -10.67 8.14
C ALA A 92 7.35 -9.56 7.31
N GLN A 93 8.00 -9.92 6.19
CA GLN A 93 8.53 -8.97 5.22
C GLN A 93 7.41 -8.23 4.49
N ALA A 94 6.33 -8.93 4.11
CA ALA A 94 5.18 -8.36 3.42
C ALA A 94 4.51 -7.28 4.27
N VAL A 95 4.25 -7.55 5.55
CA VAL A 95 3.70 -6.56 6.50
C VAL A 95 4.55 -5.29 6.50
N LEU A 96 5.86 -5.41 6.68
CA LEU A 96 6.74 -4.25 6.79
C LEU A 96 6.81 -3.45 5.48
N VAL A 97 6.89 -4.14 4.33
CA VAL A 97 6.94 -3.51 3.01
C VAL A 97 5.63 -2.77 2.69
N VAL A 98 4.48 -3.39 2.98
CA VAL A 98 3.16 -2.78 2.77
C VAL A 98 2.97 -1.56 3.66
N GLU A 99 3.31 -1.64 4.96
CA GLU A 99 3.19 -0.50 5.86
C GLU A 99 4.09 0.68 5.44
N MET A 100 5.31 0.41 4.98
CA MET A 100 6.18 1.45 4.43
C MET A 100 5.59 2.08 3.17
N ALA A 101 5.05 1.27 2.26
CA ALA A 101 4.43 1.76 1.02
C ALA A 101 3.17 2.60 1.27
N LYS A 102 2.33 2.21 2.23
CA LYS A 102 1.15 2.99 2.68
C LYS A 102 1.56 4.37 3.21
N LEU A 103 2.60 4.41 4.04
CA LEU A 103 3.13 5.68 4.57
C LEU A 103 3.65 6.58 3.44
N GLN A 104 4.31 5.99 2.44
CA GLN A 104 4.78 6.73 1.27
C GLN A 104 3.61 7.25 0.43
N ALA A 105 2.65 6.42 0.03
CA ALA A 105 1.50 6.84 -0.78
C ALA A 105 0.65 7.94 -0.12
N ARG A 106 0.54 7.94 1.22
CA ARG A 106 -0.17 8.99 1.98
C ARG A 106 0.58 10.32 2.05
N THR A 107 1.91 10.29 1.97
CA THR A 107 2.76 11.47 2.20
C THR A 107 3.37 12.02 0.92
N GLN A 108 3.50 11.18 -0.09
CA GLN A 108 3.99 11.48 -1.43
C GLN A 108 2.84 11.16 -2.41
N GLY A 109 2.31 12.19 -3.06
CA GLY A 109 1.30 12.05 -4.11
C GLY A 109 1.65 12.91 -5.32
N GLY A 110 1.11 12.55 -6.48
CA GLY A 110 1.33 13.29 -7.73
C GLY A 110 2.56 12.84 -8.51
N THR A 111 3.69 13.54 -8.39
CA THR A 111 4.86 13.28 -9.27
C THR A 111 5.53 11.93 -8.99
N GLU A 112 5.59 11.50 -7.73
CA GLU A 112 6.15 10.19 -7.35
C GLU A 112 5.31 9.04 -7.90
N ASP A 113 3.98 9.18 -7.92
CA ASP A 113 3.06 8.17 -8.44
C ASP A 113 3.40 7.78 -9.88
N PHE A 114 3.59 8.80 -10.72
CA PHE A 114 3.96 8.60 -12.11
C PHE A 114 5.38 8.01 -12.26
N VAL A 115 6.34 8.48 -11.46
CA VAL A 115 7.74 8.01 -11.52
C VAL A 115 7.84 6.54 -11.11
N VAL A 116 7.24 6.17 -9.98
CA VAL A 116 7.31 4.80 -9.43
C VAL A 116 6.55 3.82 -10.34
N THR A 117 5.38 4.19 -10.83
CA THR A 117 4.60 3.31 -11.74
C THR A 117 5.36 3.08 -13.05
N ARG A 118 6.04 4.09 -13.58
CA ARG A 118 6.84 3.95 -14.79
C ARG A 118 8.15 3.18 -14.55
N GLU A 119 8.76 3.31 -13.38
CA GLU A 119 9.88 2.44 -12.99
C GLU A 119 9.42 0.98 -12.92
N PHE A 120 8.26 0.70 -12.31
CA PHE A 120 7.69 -0.65 -12.30
C PHE A 120 7.51 -1.18 -13.72
N ARG A 121 6.97 -0.38 -14.65
CA ARG A 121 6.87 -0.74 -16.07
C ARG A 121 8.24 -1.12 -16.65
N ALA A 122 9.29 -0.36 -16.36
CA ALA A 122 10.62 -0.58 -16.93
C ALA A 122 11.26 -1.89 -16.46
N ILE A 123 10.99 -2.31 -15.22
CA ILE A 123 11.62 -3.48 -14.58
C ILE A 123 10.77 -4.74 -14.56
N SER A 124 9.51 -4.68 -15.01
CA SER A 124 8.55 -5.79 -14.96
C SER A 124 8.19 -6.35 -16.33
N THR A 125 7.74 -7.61 -16.34
CA THR A 125 7.16 -8.27 -17.53
C THR A 125 5.70 -7.84 -17.76
N PRO A 126 5.16 -7.98 -18.98
CA PRO A 126 3.75 -7.72 -19.25
C PRO A 126 2.79 -8.52 -18.35
N GLU A 127 3.14 -9.77 -18.02
CA GLU A 127 2.38 -10.61 -17.08
C GLU A 127 2.32 -9.99 -15.68
N GLN A 128 3.45 -9.53 -15.16
CA GLN A 128 3.54 -8.89 -13.85
C GLN A 128 2.76 -7.58 -13.80
N ARG A 129 2.77 -6.78 -14.87
CA ARG A 129 1.97 -5.55 -14.95
C ARG A 129 0.46 -5.84 -14.92
N ARG A 130 0.02 -6.88 -15.62
CA ARG A 130 -1.38 -7.34 -15.56
C ARG A 130 -1.76 -7.88 -14.20
N ALA A 131 -0.86 -8.63 -13.56
CA ALA A 131 -1.07 -9.11 -12.20
C ALA A 131 -1.23 -7.94 -11.22
N LEU A 132 -0.36 -6.92 -11.30
CA LEU A 132 -0.45 -5.73 -10.46
C LEU A 132 -1.77 -4.98 -10.66
N VAL A 133 -2.20 -4.73 -11.90
CA VAL A 133 -3.50 -4.05 -12.15
C VAL A 133 -4.67 -4.87 -11.61
N ARG A 134 -4.63 -6.20 -11.72
CA ARG A 134 -5.64 -7.08 -11.11
C ARG A 134 -5.60 -6.98 -9.58
N CYS A 135 -4.41 -6.92 -8.97
CA CYS A 135 -4.26 -6.72 -7.53
C CYS A 135 -4.90 -5.39 -7.11
N CYS A 136 -4.65 -4.29 -7.85
CA CYS A 136 -5.27 -3.00 -7.57
C CYS A 136 -6.80 -3.10 -7.59
N PHE A 137 -7.41 -3.63 -8.66
CA PHE A 137 -8.88 -3.81 -8.68
C PHE A 137 -9.40 -4.70 -7.55
N ALA A 138 -8.67 -5.75 -7.18
CA ALA A 138 -9.04 -6.62 -6.08
C ALA A 138 -8.98 -5.93 -4.72
N VAL A 139 -8.03 -4.99 -4.53
CA VAL A 139 -7.94 -4.13 -3.34
C VAL A 139 -9.14 -3.21 -3.26
N GLU A 140 -9.44 -2.44 -4.32
CA GLU A 140 -10.63 -1.56 -4.32
C GLU A 140 -11.93 -2.35 -4.08
N ALA A 141 -12.02 -3.57 -4.60
CA ALA A 141 -13.22 -4.40 -4.50
C ALA A 141 -13.48 -5.01 -3.11
N VAL A 142 -12.60 -4.82 -2.13
CA VAL A 142 -12.66 -5.48 -0.82
C VAL A 142 -13.97 -5.20 -0.09
N ASP A 143 -14.50 -3.99 -0.19
CA ASP A 143 -15.73 -3.58 0.47
C ASP A 143 -17.02 -4.00 -0.29
N GLY A 144 -16.85 -4.65 -1.44
CA GLY A 144 -17.94 -5.11 -2.31
C GLY A 144 -18.41 -4.09 -3.34
N SER A 145 -17.75 -2.94 -3.44
CA SER A 145 -18.01 -1.92 -4.47
C SER A 145 -16.70 -1.32 -4.99
N ILE A 146 -16.71 -0.68 -6.15
CA ILE A 146 -15.57 0.12 -6.63
C ILE A 146 -16.10 1.47 -7.09
N SER A 147 -15.72 2.54 -6.40
CA SER A 147 -16.10 3.91 -6.74
C SER A 147 -15.53 4.34 -8.09
N ALA A 148 -16.05 5.43 -8.67
CA ALA A 148 -15.49 5.85 -9.96
C ALA A 148 -14.14 6.56 -9.79
N GLU A 149 -13.90 7.11 -8.61
CA GLU A 149 -12.65 7.72 -8.18
C GLU A 149 -11.56 6.65 -8.13
N GLU A 150 -11.81 5.54 -7.42
CA GLU A 150 -10.93 4.36 -7.36
C GLU A 150 -10.69 3.75 -8.74
N ALA A 151 -11.78 3.48 -9.49
CA ALA A 151 -11.65 2.96 -10.84
C ALA A 151 -10.86 3.90 -11.76
N SER A 152 -10.96 5.21 -11.58
CA SER A 152 -10.17 6.19 -12.35
C SER A 152 -8.68 6.08 -12.03
N VAL A 153 -8.32 5.92 -10.75
CA VAL A 153 -6.92 5.73 -10.31
C VAL A 153 -6.35 4.43 -10.88
N VAL A 154 -7.06 3.31 -10.78
CA VAL A 154 -6.60 2.03 -11.34
C VAL A 154 -6.44 2.11 -12.87
N ASN A 155 -7.35 2.80 -13.56
CA ASN A 155 -7.23 3.05 -15.01
C ASN A 155 -6.07 3.98 -15.38
N GLU A 156 -5.68 4.89 -14.49
CA GLU A 156 -4.48 5.72 -14.66
C GLU A 156 -3.21 4.89 -14.51
N ILE A 157 -3.13 4.09 -13.44
CA ILE A 157 -2.04 3.13 -13.22
C ILE A 157 -1.87 2.22 -14.44
N ALA A 158 -2.96 1.64 -14.95
CA ALA A 158 -2.91 0.75 -16.11
C ALA A 158 -2.36 1.44 -17.38
N ARG A 159 -2.69 2.72 -17.60
CA ARG A 159 -2.15 3.53 -18.71
C ARG A 159 -0.66 3.78 -18.55
N GLU A 160 -0.22 4.12 -17.35
CA GLU A 160 1.21 4.35 -17.05
C GLU A 160 2.04 3.07 -17.21
N LEU A 161 1.44 1.91 -16.88
CA LEU A 161 2.00 0.57 -17.07
C LEU A 161 1.97 0.06 -18.51
N ASP A 162 1.39 0.81 -19.45
CA ASP A 162 1.28 0.44 -20.88
C ASP A 162 0.39 -0.77 -21.15
N LEU A 163 -0.66 -0.97 -20.35
CA LEU A 163 -1.64 -2.01 -20.65
C LEU A 163 -2.58 -1.52 -21.75
N GLU A 164 -2.84 -2.41 -22.71
CA GLU A 164 -3.81 -2.14 -23.76
C GLU A 164 -5.23 -2.08 -23.17
N ARG A 165 -6.08 -1.23 -23.76
CA ARG A 165 -7.45 -1.04 -23.28
C ARG A 165 -8.24 -2.35 -23.19
N ASP A 166 -8.02 -3.26 -24.12
CA ASP A 166 -8.69 -4.57 -24.15
C ASP A 166 -8.19 -5.52 -23.06
N GLU A 167 -6.95 -5.35 -22.59
CA GLU A 167 -6.43 -6.07 -21.42
C GLU A 167 -7.05 -5.53 -20.13
N VAL A 168 -7.11 -4.22 -19.99
CA VAL A 168 -7.73 -3.57 -18.83
C VAL A 168 -9.22 -3.94 -18.74
N ASN A 169 -9.93 -3.93 -19.87
CA ASN A 169 -11.35 -4.33 -19.91
C ASN A 169 -11.55 -5.77 -19.45
N ARG A 170 -10.71 -6.71 -19.88
CA ARG A 170 -10.79 -8.11 -19.43
C ARG A 170 -10.60 -8.26 -17.93
N ILE A 171 -9.63 -7.55 -17.35
CA ILE A 171 -9.44 -7.56 -15.89
C ILE A 171 -10.67 -6.93 -15.22
N ARG A 172 -11.15 -5.80 -15.73
CA ARG A 172 -12.30 -5.07 -15.19
C ARG A 172 -13.59 -5.90 -15.19
N ASP A 173 -13.77 -6.75 -16.19
CA ASP A 173 -14.92 -7.65 -16.28
C ASP A 173 -14.93 -8.71 -15.15
N GLU A 174 -13.78 -9.03 -14.56
CA GLU A 174 -13.68 -9.90 -13.37
C GLU A 174 -14.35 -9.25 -12.13
N PHE A 175 -14.49 -7.91 -12.12
CA PHE A 175 -15.03 -7.11 -11.00
C PHE A 175 -16.36 -6.40 -11.38
N HIS A 176 -17.10 -6.96 -12.35
CA HIS A 176 -18.28 -6.29 -12.92
C HIS A 176 -19.38 -5.99 -11.89
N ASP A 177 -19.57 -6.86 -10.89
CA ASP A 177 -20.60 -6.72 -9.86
C ASP A 177 -20.31 -5.50 -8.97
N GLN A 178 -19.07 -5.36 -8.52
CA GLN A 178 -18.62 -4.28 -7.63
C GLN A 178 -18.67 -2.92 -8.33
N LEU A 179 -18.29 -2.88 -9.62
CA LEU A 179 -18.40 -1.67 -10.45
C LEU A 179 -19.87 -1.30 -10.76
N SER A 180 -20.75 -2.29 -10.87
CA SER A 180 -22.17 -2.06 -11.15
C SER A 180 -22.92 -1.52 -9.93
N ALA A 181 -22.53 -1.93 -8.71
CA ALA A 181 -23.10 -1.43 -7.46
C ALA A 181 -23.05 0.11 -7.38
N VAL A 182 -21.91 0.70 -7.74
CA VAL A 182 -21.72 2.15 -7.74
C VAL A 182 -22.55 2.85 -8.82
N GLN A 183 -22.67 2.25 -10.01
CA GLN A 183 -23.51 2.80 -11.07
C GLN A 183 -24.99 2.81 -10.69
N ALA A 184 -25.46 1.77 -10.00
CA ALA A 184 -26.83 1.68 -9.51
C ALA A 184 -27.10 2.76 -8.45
N LEU A 185 -26.17 2.96 -7.50
CA LEU A 185 -26.26 4.01 -6.49
C LEU A 185 -26.33 5.41 -7.11
N ARG A 186 -25.46 5.70 -8.09
CA ARG A 186 -25.45 6.99 -8.82
C ARG A 186 -26.75 7.25 -9.58
N ARG A 187 -27.32 6.22 -10.23
CA ARG A 187 -28.62 6.32 -10.92
C ARG A 187 -29.78 6.57 -9.96
N ALA A 188 -29.71 6.03 -8.75
CA ALA A 188 -30.71 6.27 -7.71
C ALA A 188 -30.57 7.68 -7.10
N GLY A 189 -29.35 8.13 -6.82
CA GLY A 189 -29.05 9.47 -6.29
C GLY A 189 -29.31 10.61 -7.29
N GLY A 190 -29.09 10.38 -8.59
CA GLY A 190 -29.38 11.35 -9.65
C GLY A 190 -30.86 11.55 -9.98
N ARG A 191 -31.77 10.80 -9.34
CA ARG A 191 -33.24 10.96 -9.46
C ARG A 191 -33.86 11.78 -8.32
N ALA A 192 -33.05 12.29 -7.38
CA ALA A 192 -33.52 13.05 -6.23
C ALA A 192 -33.19 14.55 -6.34
N THR A 193 -33.72 15.24 -7.37
CA THR A 193 -34.00 16.68 -7.29
C THR A 193 -35.22 17.00 -8.18
N PRO A 194 -36.35 17.51 -7.62
CA PRO A 194 -37.43 18.09 -8.39
C PRO A 194 -37.08 19.48 -8.97
#